data_AF-A0A917XEU5-F1
#
_entry.id   AF-A0A917XEU5-F1
#
_cell.length_a   1.000
_cell.length_b   1.000
_cell.length_c   1.000
_cell.angle_alpha   90.00
_cell.angle_beta   90.00
_cell.angle_gamma   90.00
#
_symmetry.space_group_name_H-M   'P 1'
#
loop_
_entity.id
_entity.type
_entity.pdbx_description
1 polymer ?
#
loop_
_entity_poly.entity_id
_entity_poly.type
_entity_poly.pdbx_seq_one_letter_code
_entity_poly.pdbx_strand_id
1 'polypeptide(L)'
;MTPESPYPAGTSTDPVPPPGCPAHDRGPGGLQRLYGADADHLGELYERLREEHGSVAPVLLHDDVPIWAVLGLTENLQMVRTPAVFTRDSRVWTPLREGMVKPDHPLMPHIAWQPICSHAEGDEHLRLRAAVQGAMTTIDHRSIRRLIGRYTQLLVNEFCEQGRAELVSQYSEHLPMAVMCELLGMPEEYNDRITEAARDALKGTETAIASNEYVMGCLTRLTARRRARSEDDFTSHLVNHPAGLNDDEVAQHLRVVLYAAYETTANLLANALRMVLTEPGFRAQLNGGQMTVPEAIEQSLWDEPPFSTVFAYFAKQDTELGGQRIRKGDGLLYAPAPGNVDPRVRPDLNANMQGNRSHLAFGGGPHECPGQDIGRAIADVGVDQLLTRLSDIQLDCDEDELRWRASIASRHLVELPVRFDPKPKQDVTLMPSPALVPPQRTDRLPGTMTGPAPAAPQPVAPRPEPVAPAAPEPAPGPQGIWPRLRRWWLGR
;
A
#
# COMPACT_ATOMS: atom_id res chain seq x y z
N MET A 1 17.59 -25.16 38.23
CA MET A 1 16.93 -23.90 38.60
C MET A 1 16.35 -23.32 37.34
N THR A 2 15.06 -23.55 37.10
CA THR A 2 14.29 -22.97 35.99
C THR A 2 14.05 -21.49 36.30
N PRO A 3 14.54 -20.53 35.50
CA PRO A 3 14.19 -19.13 35.69
C PRO A 3 12.78 -18.87 35.14
N GLU A 4 11.99 -18.08 35.86
CA GLU A 4 10.60 -17.74 35.57
C GLU A 4 10.42 -17.16 34.15
N SER A 5 9.25 -17.41 33.56
CA SER A 5 8.81 -16.79 32.31
C SER A 5 8.67 -15.27 32.51
N PRO A 6 9.14 -14.41 31.58
CA PRO A 6 8.86 -12.97 31.64
C PRO A 6 7.37 -12.66 31.44
N TYR A 7 6.61 -13.64 30.93
CA TYR A 7 5.15 -13.61 30.89
C TYR A 7 4.63 -14.29 32.16
N PRO A 8 4.03 -13.56 33.12
CA PRO A 8 3.52 -14.16 34.33
C PRO A 8 2.37 -15.10 33.98
N ALA A 9 2.56 -16.39 34.25
CA ALA A 9 1.49 -17.38 34.23
C ALA A 9 0.69 -17.25 35.53
N GLY A 10 -0.35 -16.42 35.53
CA GLY A 10 -1.23 -16.30 36.70
C GLY A 10 -2.33 -15.27 36.50
N THR A 11 -3.57 -15.68 36.77
CA THR A 11 -4.71 -14.79 36.95
C THR A 11 -4.47 -13.94 38.20
N SER A 12 -3.93 -12.73 38.03
CA SER A 12 -3.85 -11.77 39.13
C SER A 12 -5.26 -11.36 39.55
N THR A 13 -5.59 -11.53 40.83
CA THR A 13 -6.81 -11.00 41.46
C THR A 13 -6.56 -9.59 41.99
N ASP A 14 -5.98 -8.73 41.17
CA ASP A 14 -5.84 -7.32 41.52
C ASP A 14 -7.21 -6.62 41.45
N PRO A 15 -7.48 -5.65 42.35
CA PRO A 15 -8.74 -4.90 42.32
C PRO A 15 -8.91 -4.22 40.97
N VAL A 16 -10.07 -4.44 40.34
CA VAL A 16 -10.43 -3.80 39.07
C VAL A 16 -10.31 -2.27 39.24
N PRO A 17 -9.49 -1.59 38.43
CA PRO A 17 -9.36 -0.14 38.52
C PRO A 17 -10.71 0.56 38.31
N PRO A 18 -10.90 1.79 38.82
CA PRO A 18 -12.10 2.55 38.54
C PRO A 18 -12.17 2.95 37.05
N PRO A 19 -13.38 3.09 36.48
CA PRO A 19 -13.56 3.46 35.07
C PRO A 19 -12.77 4.72 34.69
N GLY A 20 -11.98 4.65 33.61
CA GLY A 20 -11.11 5.74 33.14
C GLY A 20 -9.71 5.75 33.74
N CYS A 21 -9.33 4.73 34.53
CA CYS A 21 -7.95 4.57 35.00
C CYS A 21 -7.05 3.97 33.91
N PRO A 22 -5.84 4.50 33.66
CA PRO A 22 -4.86 3.94 32.70
C PRO A 22 -4.46 2.48 32.99
N ALA A 23 -4.75 1.98 34.19
CA ALA A 23 -4.54 0.58 34.56
C ALA A 23 -5.49 -0.38 33.83
N HIS A 24 -6.58 0.10 33.21
CA HIS A 24 -7.42 -0.71 32.33
C HIS A 24 -6.75 -1.04 30.99
N ASP A 25 -5.78 -0.22 30.56
CA ASP A 25 -5.08 -0.40 29.28
C ASP A 25 -3.94 -1.43 29.40
N ARG A 26 -3.53 -1.76 30.62
CA ARG A 26 -2.57 -2.83 30.90
C ARG A 26 -3.26 -4.21 30.89
N GLY A 27 -2.63 -5.17 30.22
CA GLY A 27 -3.03 -6.56 30.21
C GLY A 27 -2.33 -7.40 31.29
N PRO A 28 -2.42 -8.74 31.19
CA PRO A 28 -1.80 -9.66 32.12
C PRO A 28 -0.31 -9.34 32.36
N GLY A 29 0.10 -9.32 33.62
CA GLY A 29 1.47 -8.97 34.00
C GLY A 29 1.82 -7.49 33.92
N GLY A 30 0.83 -6.61 33.75
CA GLY A 30 1.06 -5.17 33.65
C GLY A 30 1.63 -4.75 32.29
N LEU A 31 1.60 -5.62 31.28
CA LEU A 31 2.10 -5.32 29.93
C LEU A 31 1.14 -4.41 29.17
N GLN A 32 1.68 -3.55 28.32
CA GLN A 32 0.87 -2.64 27.52
C GLN A 32 0.26 -3.35 26.30
N ARG A 33 -1.01 -3.07 26.02
CA ARG A 33 -1.69 -3.51 24.80
C ARG A 33 -1.41 -2.52 23.67
N LEU A 34 -1.11 -3.04 22.48
CA LEU A 34 -1.01 -2.22 21.26
C LEU A 34 -2.36 -1.99 20.57
N TYR A 35 -3.47 -2.41 21.19
CA TYR A 35 -4.82 -2.32 20.66
C TYR A 35 -5.75 -1.74 21.74
N GLY A 36 -6.93 -1.24 21.35
CA GLY A 36 -7.89 -0.61 22.27
C GLY A 36 -7.80 0.91 22.29
N ALA A 37 -8.13 1.54 23.42
CA ALA A 37 -8.29 2.99 23.54
C ALA A 37 -7.02 3.82 23.20
N ASP A 38 -5.84 3.25 23.46
CA ASP A 38 -4.54 3.89 23.14
C ASP A 38 -4.07 3.62 21.69
N ALA A 39 -4.80 2.83 20.89
CA ALA A 39 -4.42 2.50 19.52
C ALA A 39 -4.42 3.72 18.57
N ASP A 40 -5.14 4.78 18.93
CA ASP A 40 -5.16 6.04 18.17
C ASP A 40 -3.93 6.93 18.48
N HIS A 41 -3.19 6.62 19.56
CA HIS A 41 -2.04 7.39 20.05
C HIS A 41 -0.76 6.53 20.17
N LEU A 42 -0.55 5.58 19.24
CA LEU A 42 0.59 4.66 19.26
C LEU A 42 1.97 5.34 19.36
N GLY A 43 2.13 6.54 18.80
CA GLY A 43 3.39 7.29 18.89
C GLY A 43 3.77 7.59 20.34
N GLU A 44 2.85 8.17 21.13
CA GLU A 44 3.08 8.45 22.54
C GLU A 44 3.26 7.16 23.35
N LEU A 45 2.53 6.10 23.01
CA LEU A 45 2.70 4.79 23.63
C LEU A 45 4.11 4.24 23.41
N TYR A 46 4.66 4.35 22.20
CA TYR A 46 6.02 3.90 21.92
C TYR A 46 7.08 4.69 22.71
N GLU A 47 6.90 6.00 22.89
CA GLU A 47 7.79 6.79 23.75
C GLU A 47 7.74 6.33 25.21
N ARG A 48 6.54 6.13 25.77
CA ARG A 48 6.39 5.58 27.13
C ARG A 48 7.03 4.21 27.28
N LEU A 49 6.84 3.32 26.31
CA LEU A 49 7.47 1.99 26.30
C LEU A 49 8.99 2.09 26.23
N ARG A 50 9.53 3.06 25.49
CA ARG A 50 10.97 3.29 25.38
C ARG A 50 11.55 3.81 26.70
N GLU A 51 10.83 4.68 27.41
CA GLU A 51 11.22 5.13 28.75
C GLU A 51 11.20 3.99 29.78
N GLU A 52 10.20 3.10 29.74
CA GLU A 52 10.03 2.00 30.70
C GLU A 52 10.99 0.82 30.43
N HIS A 53 11.23 0.47 29.16
CA HIS A 53 11.92 -0.78 28.78
C HIS A 53 13.16 -0.60 27.90
N GLY A 54 13.44 0.61 27.41
CA GLY A 54 14.50 0.88 26.45
C GLY A 54 14.10 0.59 25.00
N SER A 55 15.07 0.23 24.14
CA SER A 55 14.86 0.09 22.69
C SER A 55 14.05 -1.15 22.28
N VAL A 56 13.74 -2.05 23.20
CA VAL A 56 12.94 -3.26 22.97
C VAL A 56 12.00 -3.43 24.16
N ALA A 57 10.70 -3.51 23.89
CA ALA A 57 9.68 -3.51 24.94
C ALA A 57 8.73 -4.72 24.82
N PRO A 58 8.35 -5.36 25.93
CA PRO A 58 7.32 -6.41 25.92
C PRO A 58 5.94 -5.77 25.81
N VAL A 59 5.10 -6.27 24.90
CA VAL A 59 3.77 -5.75 24.63
C VAL A 59 2.79 -6.87 24.31
N LEU A 60 1.50 -6.53 24.26
CA LEU A 60 0.42 -7.44 23.94
C LEU A 60 -0.27 -7.01 22.64
N LEU A 61 -0.49 -7.99 21.76
CA LEU A 61 -1.39 -7.87 20.62
C LEU A 61 -2.81 -8.22 21.05
N HIS A 62 -3.74 -8.14 20.10
CA HIS A 62 -5.12 -8.61 20.26
C HIS A 62 -5.17 -9.97 20.98
N ASP A 63 -6.23 -10.18 21.77
CA ASP A 63 -6.40 -11.37 22.62
C ASP A 63 -5.26 -11.60 23.64
N ASP A 64 -4.58 -10.52 24.06
CA ASP A 64 -3.46 -10.54 24.99
C ASP A 64 -2.31 -11.48 24.56
N VAL A 65 -2.10 -11.62 23.24
CA VAL A 65 -0.99 -12.43 22.71
C VAL A 65 0.33 -11.69 22.88
N PRO A 66 1.34 -12.28 23.56
CA PRO A 66 2.59 -11.61 23.84
C PRO A 66 3.50 -11.48 22.61
N ILE A 67 4.16 -10.32 22.51
CA ILE A 67 5.19 -10.05 21.50
C ILE A 67 6.19 -9.00 22.02
N TRP A 68 7.35 -8.89 21.38
CA TRP A 68 8.29 -7.78 21.61
C TRP A 68 8.11 -6.68 20.54
N ALA A 69 8.02 -5.42 20.94
CA ALA A 69 8.14 -4.28 20.04
C ALA A 69 9.60 -3.82 19.98
N VAL A 70 10.20 -3.82 18.79
CA VAL A 70 11.57 -3.34 18.59
C VAL A 70 11.52 -1.86 18.24
N LEU A 71 11.72 -0.98 19.22
CA LEU A 71 11.52 0.46 19.11
C LEU A 71 12.75 1.23 18.63
N GLY A 72 13.94 0.65 18.78
CA GLY A 72 15.20 1.28 18.39
C GLY A 72 15.59 1.02 16.94
N LEU A 73 16.19 2.02 16.28
CA LEU A 73 16.62 1.89 14.88
C LEU A 73 17.70 0.80 14.72
N THR A 74 18.67 0.81 15.61
CA THR A 74 19.82 -0.12 15.57
C THR A 74 19.36 -1.56 15.80
N GLU A 75 18.46 -1.78 16.76
CA GLU A 75 17.94 -3.11 17.09
C GLU A 75 17.04 -3.66 15.98
N ASN A 76 16.25 -2.80 15.32
CA ASN A 76 15.52 -3.19 14.11
C ASN A 76 16.48 -3.66 13.01
N LEU A 77 17.53 -2.88 12.73
CA LEU A 77 18.54 -3.27 11.72
C LEU A 77 19.28 -4.55 12.09
N GLN A 78 19.65 -4.73 13.37
CA GLN A 78 20.26 -5.97 13.86
C GLN A 78 19.34 -7.16 13.62
N MET A 79 18.06 -7.03 13.96
CA MET A 79 17.06 -8.09 13.81
C MET A 79 16.92 -8.52 12.34
N VAL A 80 16.66 -7.57 11.44
CA VAL A 80 16.37 -7.89 10.03
C VAL A 80 17.61 -8.35 9.24
N ARG A 81 18.82 -7.98 9.69
CA ARG A 81 20.10 -8.36 9.03
C ARG A 81 20.73 -9.64 9.58
N THR A 82 20.12 -10.28 10.59
CA THR A 82 20.69 -11.47 11.23
C THR A 82 19.80 -12.72 11.06
N PRO A 83 19.65 -13.26 9.82
CA PRO A 83 18.79 -14.42 9.54
C PRO A 83 19.25 -15.73 10.21
N ALA A 84 20.48 -15.76 10.73
CA ALA A 84 20.95 -16.86 11.56
C ALA A 84 20.20 -16.93 12.91
N VAL A 85 19.76 -15.77 13.44
CA VAL A 85 19.13 -15.63 14.76
C VAL A 85 17.63 -15.41 14.64
N PHE A 86 17.19 -14.59 13.69
CA PHE A 86 15.77 -14.23 13.50
C PHE A 86 15.23 -14.78 12.17
N THR A 87 13.94 -15.13 12.13
CA THR A 87 13.25 -15.71 10.97
C THR A 87 11.90 -15.05 10.72
N ARG A 88 11.41 -15.04 9.48
CA ARG A 88 10.03 -14.67 9.12
C ARG A 88 9.03 -15.84 9.20
N ASP A 89 9.51 -17.05 9.49
CA ASP A 89 8.69 -18.25 9.58
C ASP A 89 7.87 -18.29 10.89
N SER A 90 6.60 -17.89 10.82
CA SER A 90 5.71 -17.86 11.98
C SER A 90 5.39 -19.22 12.59
N ARG A 91 5.70 -20.33 11.91
CA ARG A 91 5.47 -21.68 12.45
C ARG A 91 6.36 -21.98 13.68
N VAL A 92 7.43 -21.21 13.89
CA VAL A 92 8.28 -21.35 15.09
C VAL A 92 7.77 -20.54 16.29
N TRP A 93 6.77 -19.67 16.09
CA TRP A 93 6.26 -18.77 17.13
C TRP A 93 5.55 -19.55 18.23
N THR A 94 6.01 -19.38 19.47
CA THR A 94 5.53 -20.15 20.63
C THR A 94 4.04 -19.93 20.90
N PRO A 95 3.51 -18.69 21.02
CA PRO A 95 2.07 -18.45 21.14
C PRO A 95 1.21 -19.12 20.07
N LEU A 96 1.68 -19.19 18.82
CA LEU A 96 0.94 -19.88 17.75
C LEU A 96 0.95 -21.41 17.95
N ARG A 97 2.11 -21.99 18.26
CA ARG A 97 2.26 -23.43 18.49
C ARG A 97 1.52 -23.94 19.72
N GLU A 98 1.40 -23.10 20.74
CA GLU A 98 0.71 -23.42 21.99
C GLU A 98 -0.80 -23.12 21.93
N GLY A 99 -1.30 -22.64 20.79
CA GLY A 99 -2.72 -22.39 20.57
C GLY A 99 -3.26 -21.13 21.27
N MET A 100 -2.38 -20.25 21.74
CA MET A 100 -2.76 -18.94 22.29
C MET A 100 -3.28 -18.03 21.18
N VAL A 101 -2.69 -18.12 19.99
CA VAL A 101 -3.19 -17.45 18.78
C VAL A 101 -4.25 -18.35 18.14
N LYS A 102 -5.51 -17.92 18.20
CA LYS A 102 -6.62 -18.68 17.66
C LYS A 102 -6.75 -18.49 16.14
N PRO A 103 -7.37 -19.44 15.40
CA PRO A 103 -7.59 -19.29 13.95
C PRO A 103 -8.39 -18.05 13.53
N ASP A 104 -9.26 -17.55 14.41
CA ASP A 104 -10.09 -16.36 14.24
C ASP A 104 -9.45 -15.07 14.80
N HIS A 105 -8.17 -15.12 15.20
CA HIS A 105 -7.45 -13.97 15.72
C HIS A 105 -7.44 -12.81 14.70
N PRO A 106 -7.71 -11.55 15.09
CA PRO A 106 -7.87 -10.43 14.15
C PRO A 106 -6.65 -10.18 13.24
N LEU A 107 -5.45 -10.45 13.73
CA LEU A 107 -4.20 -10.29 12.96
C LEU A 107 -3.80 -11.55 12.16
N MET A 108 -4.67 -12.56 12.04
CA MET A 108 -4.33 -13.80 11.33
C MET A 108 -3.89 -13.58 9.86
N PRO A 109 -4.44 -12.62 9.10
CA PRO A 109 -3.93 -12.28 7.77
C PRO A 109 -2.44 -11.90 7.72
N HIS A 110 -1.89 -11.38 8.83
CA HIS A 110 -0.49 -11.01 8.96
C HIS A 110 0.37 -12.08 9.66
N ILE A 111 -0.25 -12.95 10.47
CA ILE A 111 0.43 -14.00 11.25
C ILE A 111 0.60 -15.28 10.44
N ALA A 112 -0.43 -15.68 9.68
CA ALA A 112 -0.49 -16.99 9.06
C ALA A 112 0.66 -17.20 8.07
N TRP A 113 1.39 -18.30 8.24
CA TRP A 113 2.44 -18.68 7.30
C TRP A 113 1.84 -18.99 5.93
N GLN A 114 2.52 -18.55 4.88
CA GLN A 114 2.13 -18.77 3.49
C GLN A 114 3.37 -19.19 2.70
N PRO A 115 3.25 -20.03 1.66
CA PRO A 115 4.38 -20.48 0.84
C PRO A 115 4.83 -19.39 -0.15
N ILE A 116 5.24 -18.24 0.39
CA ILE A 116 5.66 -17.05 -0.35
C ILE A 116 7.01 -16.57 0.16
N CYS A 117 7.77 -15.87 -0.69
CA CYS A 117 9.12 -15.43 -0.35
C CYS A 117 9.20 -14.58 0.94
N SER A 118 8.16 -13.83 1.30
CA SER A 118 8.16 -13.00 2.52
C SER A 118 8.04 -13.77 3.85
N HIS A 119 7.68 -15.07 3.79
CA HIS A 119 7.52 -15.96 4.96
C HIS A 119 8.44 -17.19 4.90
N ALA A 120 8.98 -17.50 3.72
CA ALA A 120 9.98 -18.54 3.54
C ALA A 120 11.35 -18.09 4.09
N GLU A 121 12.23 -19.07 4.33
CA GLU A 121 13.60 -18.85 4.78
C GLU A 121 14.59 -19.77 4.04
N GLY A 122 15.89 -19.46 4.14
CA GLY A 122 16.95 -20.29 3.58
C GLY A 122 16.81 -20.50 2.06
N ASP A 123 17.03 -21.73 1.59
CA ASP A 123 17.03 -22.07 0.17
C ASP A 123 15.66 -21.84 -0.50
N GLU A 124 14.56 -22.06 0.23
CA GLU A 124 13.21 -21.80 -0.28
C GLU A 124 13.00 -20.30 -0.52
N HIS A 125 13.41 -19.46 0.44
CA HIS A 125 13.41 -18.01 0.27
C HIS A 125 14.26 -17.61 -0.94
N LEU A 126 15.50 -18.08 -1.03
CA LEU A 126 16.40 -17.72 -2.13
C LEU A 126 15.79 -18.09 -3.49
N ARG A 127 15.19 -19.28 -3.63
CA ARG A 127 14.55 -19.73 -4.87
C ARG A 127 13.37 -18.84 -5.26
N LEU A 128 12.44 -18.60 -4.33
CA LEU A 128 11.24 -17.82 -4.59
C LEU A 128 11.57 -16.33 -4.80
N ARG A 129 12.45 -15.79 -3.97
CA ARG A 129 12.89 -14.40 -4.03
C ARG A 129 13.64 -14.08 -5.31
N ALA A 130 14.52 -14.98 -5.75
CA ALA A 130 15.22 -14.82 -7.02
C ALA A 130 14.25 -14.74 -8.20
N ALA A 131 13.16 -15.51 -8.18
CA ALA A 131 12.14 -15.45 -9.23
C ALA A 131 11.41 -14.10 -9.28
N VAL A 132 11.01 -13.59 -8.12
CA VAL A 132 10.40 -12.25 -8.00
C VAL A 132 11.38 -11.19 -8.47
N GLN A 133 12.61 -11.18 -7.96
CA GLN A 133 13.63 -10.20 -8.35
C GLN A 133 13.97 -10.28 -9.84
N GLY A 134 14.08 -11.49 -10.40
CA GLY A 134 14.28 -11.72 -11.83
C GLY A 134 13.18 -11.06 -12.65
N ALA A 135 11.91 -11.29 -12.30
CA ALA A 135 10.79 -10.62 -12.95
C ALA A 135 10.83 -9.09 -12.80
N MET A 136 11.19 -8.57 -11.62
CA MET A 136 11.30 -7.11 -11.40
C MET A 136 12.39 -6.46 -12.25
N THR A 137 13.52 -7.14 -12.48
CA THR A 137 14.64 -6.58 -13.25
C THR A 137 14.31 -6.33 -14.72
N THR A 138 13.21 -6.90 -15.21
CA THR A 138 12.73 -6.72 -16.59
C THR A 138 11.91 -5.44 -16.77
N ILE A 139 11.50 -4.79 -15.67
CA ILE A 139 10.67 -3.61 -15.73
C ILE A 139 11.52 -2.39 -16.12
N ASP A 140 11.23 -1.80 -17.29
CA ASP A 140 11.90 -0.60 -17.76
C ASP A 140 11.43 0.66 -16.97
N HIS A 141 12.38 1.30 -16.29
CA HIS A 141 12.14 2.52 -15.52
C HIS A 141 11.54 3.67 -16.35
N ARG A 142 11.94 3.81 -17.63
CA ARG A 142 11.40 4.86 -18.50
C ARG A 142 9.93 4.60 -18.83
N SER A 143 9.60 3.34 -19.09
CA SER A 143 8.23 2.89 -19.30
C SER A 143 7.36 3.10 -18.07
N ILE A 144 7.88 2.85 -16.85
CA ILE A 144 7.16 3.16 -15.60
C ILE A 144 6.75 4.64 -15.53
N ARG A 145 7.68 5.59 -15.77
CA ARG A 145 7.35 7.03 -15.71
C ARG A 145 6.24 7.42 -16.70
N ARG A 146 6.30 6.89 -17.92
CA ARG A 146 5.25 7.10 -18.95
C ARG A 146 3.91 6.51 -18.52
N LEU A 147 3.95 5.32 -17.92
CA LEU A 147 2.77 4.61 -17.45
C LEU A 147 2.09 5.35 -16.31
N ILE A 148 2.86 5.80 -15.31
CA ILE A 148 2.36 6.64 -14.20
C ILE A 148 1.71 7.90 -14.75
N GLY A 149 2.31 8.54 -15.77
CA GLY A 149 1.73 9.75 -16.31
C GLY A 149 0.44 9.56 -17.08
N ARG A 150 0.33 8.46 -17.84
CA ARG A 150 -0.93 8.08 -18.50
C ARG A 150 -2.06 7.90 -17.48
N TYR A 151 -1.81 7.15 -16.40
CA TYR A 151 -2.81 6.94 -15.36
C TYR A 151 -3.09 8.18 -14.52
N THR A 152 -2.10 9.04 -14.31
CA THR A 152 -2.34 10.35 -13.69
C THR A 152 -3.32 11.17 -14.51
N GLN A 153 -3.13 11.25 -15.83
CA GLN A 153 -4.06 11.96 -16.70
C GLN A 153 -5.46 11.33 -16.72
N LEU A 154 -5.56 10.00 -16.76
CA LEU A 154 -6.84 9.30 -16.70
C LEU A 154 -7.59 9.65 -15.41
N LEU A 155 -6.93 9.57 -14.26
CA LEU A 155 -7.54 9.84 -12.96
C LEU A 155 -7.92 11.31 -12.80
N VAL A 156 -7.01 12.23 -13.15
CA VAL A 156 -7.28 13.67 -13.02
C VAL A 156 -8.41 14.11 -13.96
N ASN A 157 -8.54 13.51 -15.15
CA ASN A 157 -9.65 13.79 -16.06
C ASN A 157 -11.04 13.42 -15.48
N GLU A 158 -11.12 12.60 -14.44
CA GLU A 158 -12.40 12.27 -13.79
C GLU A 158 -12.91 13.41 -12.88
N PHE A 159 -12.02 14.25 -12.36
CA PHE A 159 -12.38 15.31 -11.40
C PHE A 159 -11.94 16.73 -11.79
N CYS A 160 -11.08 16.91 -12.79
CA CYS A 160 -10.48 18.22 -13.11
C CYS A 160 -11.48 19.31 -13.51
N GLU A 161 -12.65 18.96 -14.02
CA GLU A 161 -13.70 19.93 -14.41
C GLU A 161 -14.56 20.36 -13.22
N GLN A 162 -14.46 19.68 -12.07
CA GLN A 162 -15.29 19.93 -10.89
C GLN A 162 -14.72 21.05 -9.99
N GLY A 163 -13.43 21.36 -10.13
CA GLY A 163 -12.73 22.33 -9.27
C GLY A 163 -12.50 21.86 -7.82
N ARG A 164 -12.81 20.60 -7.54
CA ARG A 164 -12.61 19.96 -6.23
C ARG A 164 -12.36 18.47 -6.40
N ALA A 165 -11.67 17.87 -5.44
CA ALA A 165 -11.43 16.42 -5.38
C ALA A 165 -11.14 15.96 -3.95
N GLU A 166 -11.26 14.65 -3.71
CA GLU A 166 -10.75 13.97 -2.52
C GLU A 166 -9.58 13.09 -3.00
N LEU A 167 -8.33 13.50 -2.73
CA LEU A 167 -7.14 12.91 -3.35
C LEU A 167 -6.79 11.52 -2.82
N VAL A 168 -7.29 11.08 -1.67
CA VAL A 168 -7.02 9.73 -1.17
C VAL A 168 -7.78 8.73 -2.06
N SER A 169 -9.11 8.78 -2.06
CA SER A 169 -9.98 7.86 -2.78
C SER A 169 -10.00 8.06 -4.29
N GLN A 170 -9.80 9.27 -4.80
CA GLN A 170 -9.88 9.51 -6.25
C GLN A 170 -8.53 9.41 -6.97
N TYR A 171 -7.40 9.40 -6.24
CA TYR A 171 -6.07 9.45 -6.85
C TYR A 171 -5.06 8.52 -6.18
N SER A 172 -4.81 8.70 -4.88
CA SER A 172 -3.71 8.02 -4.16
C SER A 172 -3.91 6.51 -4.09
N GLU A 173 -5.15 6.07 -3.96
CA GLU A 173 -5.52 4.64 -3.96
C GLU A 173 -5.51 4.07 -5.38
N HIS A 174 -5.89 4.84 -6.38
CA HIS A 174 -6.04 4.34 -7.74
C HIS A 174 -4.74 4.29 -8.53
N LEU A 175 -3.85 5.27 -8.37
CA LEU A 175 -2.64 5.37 -9.17
C LEU A 175 -1.71 4.15 -9.01
N PRO A 176 -1.35 3.71 -7.78
CA PRO A 176 -0.51 2.52 -7.61
C PRO A 176 -1.19 1.26 -8.14
N MET A 177 -2.50 1.09 -7.89
CA MET A 177 -3.24 -0.08 -8.38
C MET A 177 -3.23 -0.15 -9.91
N ALA A 178 -3.51 0.96 -10.59
CA ALA A 178 -3.53 1.03 -12.04
C ALA A 178 -2.16 0.70 -12.66
N VAL A 179 -1.09 1.29 -12.10
CA VAL A 179 0.29 1.03 -12.52
C VAL A 179 0.64 -0.45 -12.31
N MET A 180 0.30 -1.03 -11.16
CA MET A 180 0.59 -2.43 -10.87
C MET A 180 -0.19 -3.39 -11.76
N CYS A 181 -1.47 -3.14 -12.06
CA CYS A 181 -2.22 -3.97 -13.01
C CYS A 181 -1.56 -4.04 -14.39
N GLU A 182 -1.04 -2.92 -14.90
CA GLU A 182 -0.30 -2.94 -16.18
C GLU A 182 1.05 -3.67 -16.05
N LEU A 183 1.83 -3.39 -15.00
CA LEU A 183 3.13 -4.04 -14.80
C LEU A 183 3.00 -5.57 -14.68
N LEU A 184 1.94 -6.05 -14.04
CA LEU A 184 1.64 -7.48 -13.91
C LEU A 184 1.15 -8.10 -15.23
N GLY A 185 0.69 -7.30 -16.21
CA GLY A 185 0.16 -7.80 -17.48
C GLY A 185 -1.35 -8.08 -17.46
N MET A 186 -2.10 -7.35 -16.64
CA MET A 186 -3.56 -7.40 -16.55
C MET A 186 -4.22 -6.01 -16.54
N PRO A 187 -3.88 -5.09 -17.46
CA PRO A 187 -4.44 -3.75 -17.46
C PRO A 187 -5.96 -3.71 -17.58
N GLU A 188 -6.57 -4.72 -18.21
CA GLU A 188 -8.02 -4.86 -18.32
C GLU A 188 -8.73 -5.16 -16.99
N GLU A 189 -8.02 -5.65 -15.98
CA GLU A 189 -8.59 -5.93 -14.66
C GLU A 189 -8.64 -4.67 -13.77
N TYR A 190 -7.97 -3.57 -14.17
CA TYR A 190 -8.01 -2.32 -13.42
C TYR A 190 -9.40 -1.67 -13.48
N ASN A 191 -10.02 -1.49 -12.30
CA ASN A 191 -11.28 -0.79 -12.06
C ASN A 191 -11.46 -0.55 -10.54
N ASP A 192 -12.53 0.13 -10.13
CA ASP A 192 -12.81 0.40 -8.72
C ASP A 192 -12.91 -0.88 -7.88
N ARG A 193 -13.48 -1.95 -8.45
CA ARG A 193 -13.70 -3.21 -7.73
C ARG A 193 -12.40 -3.90 -7.32
N ILE A 194 -11.35 -3.90 -8.14
CA ILE A 194 -10.06 -4.51 -7.73
C ILE A 194 -9.36 -3.66 -6.65
N THR A 195 -9.47 -2.33 -6.72
CA THR A 195 -8.97 -1.40 -5.70
C THR A 195 -9.69 -1.60 -4.36
N GLU A 196 -11.02 -1.64 -4.39
CA GLU A 196 -11.87 -1.90 -3.22
C GLU A 196 -11.61 -3.28 -2.61
N ALA A 197 -11.54 -4.32 -3.44
CA ALA A 197 -11.30 -5.68 -2.97
C ALA A 197 -9.90 -5.83 -2.34
N ALA A 198 -8.87 -5.21 -2.92
CA ALA A 198 -7.53 -5.22 -2.33
C ALA A 198 -7.50 -4.49 -0.98
N ARG A 199 -8.15 -3.32 -0.88
CA ARG A 199 -8.30 -2.56 0.38
C ARG A 199 -9.03 -3.38 1.44
N ASP A 200 -10.15 -3.98 1.08
CA ASP A 200 -11.01 -4.75 1.96
C ASP A 200 -10.30 -5.99 2.50
N ALA A 201 -9.58 -6.71 1.62
CA ALA A 201 -8.75 -7.85 1.99
C ALA A 201 -7.65 -7.48 2.99
N LEU A 202 -6.96 -6.36 2.79
CA LEU A 202 -5.89 -5.89 3.68
C LEU A 202 -6.43 -5.36 5.01
N LYS A 203 -7.60 -4.73 5.02
CA LYS A 203 -8.28 -4.27 6.24
C LYS A 203 -8.79 -5.42 7.12
N GLY A 204 -8.98 -6.62 6.56
CA GLY A 204 -9.48 -7.77 7.33
C GLY A 204 -10.93 -7.61 7.79
N THR A 205 -11.78 -6.96 7.00
CA THR A 205 -13.22 -6.83 7.27
C THR A 205 -13.94 -8.18 7.20
N GLU A 206 -15.24 -8.20 7.52
CA GLU A 206 -16.10 -9.39 7.36
C GLU A 206 -16.12 -9.95 5.92
N THR A 207 -15.89 -9.10 4.91
CA THR A 207 -15.87 -9.48 3.49
C THR A 207 -14.47 -9.74 2.95
N ALA A 208 -13.42 -9.55 3.76
CA ALA A 208 -12.02 -9.64 3.33
C ALA A 208 -11.67 -10.95 2.62
N ILE A 209 -12.22 -12.09 3.09
CA ILE A 209 -12.01 -13.40 2.46
C ILE A 209 -12.55 -13.41 1.03
N ALA A 210 -13.79 -12.96 0.83
CA ALA A 210 -14.41 -12.92 -0.50
C ALA A 210 -13.70 -11.92 -1.42
N SER A 211 -13.24 -10.80 -0.87
CA SER A 211 -12.45 -9.80 -1.59
C SER A 211 -11.09 -10.35 -2.03
N ASN A 212 -10.40 -11.08 -1.16
CA ASN A 212 -9.16 -11.78 -1.50
C ASN A 212 -9.39 -12.89 -2.53
N GLU A 213 -10.49 -13.64 -2.44
CA GLU A 213 -10.88 -14.64 -3.44
C GLU A 213 -11.12 -14.02 -4.82
N TYR A 214 -11.76 -12.84 -4.87
CA TYR A 214 -11.95 -12.10 -6.11
C TYR A 214 -10.60 -11.71 -6.76
N VAL A 215 -9.70 -11.11 -5.98
CA VAL A 215 -8.35 -10.74 -6.45
C VAL A 215 -7.58 -11.98 -6.91
N MET A 216 -7.56 -13.05 -6.11
CA MET A 216 -6.92 -14.31 -6.49
C MET A 216 -7.50 -14.90 -7.77
N GLY A 217 -8.80 -14.77 -8.00
CA GLY A 217 -9.44 -15.18 -9.24
C GLY A 217 -8.84 -14.47 -10.47
N CYS A 218 -8.60 -13.16 -10.38
CA CYS A 218 -7.92 -12.40 -11.45
C CYS A 218 -6.49 -12.89 -11.68
N LEU A 219 -5.72 -13.06 -10.60
CA LEU A 219 -4.32 -13.47 -10.66
C LEU A 219 -4.12 -14.91 -11.17
N THR A 220 -5.02 -15.83 -10.81
CA THR A 220 -5.00 -17.21 -11.32
C THR A 220 -5.34 -17.24 -12.82
N ARG A 221 -6.31 -16.44 -13.28
CA ARG A 221 -6.61 -16.31 -14.72
C ARG A 221 -5.41 -15.75 -15.49
N LEU A 222 -4.77 -14.72 -14.94
CA LEU A 222 -3.55 -14.12 -15.50
C LEU A 222 -2.42 -15.16 -15.61
N THR A 223 -2.18 -15.91 -14.53
CA THR A 223 -1.18 -16.99 -14.49
C THR A 223 -1.42 -18.02 -15.59
N ALA A 224 -2.65 -18.54 -15.69
CA ALA A 224 -3.02 -19.51 -16.73
C ALA A 224 -2.83 -18.95 -18.15
N ARG A 225 -3.18 -17.67 -18.36
CA ARG A 225 -2.99 -16.98 -19.64
C ARG A 225 -1.52 -16.87 -20.02
N ARG A 226 -0.63 -16.48 -19.09
CA ARG A 226 0.82 -16.35 -19.36
C ARG A 226 1.55 -17.68 -19.47
N ARG A 227 1.06 -18.72 -18.81
CA ARG A 227 1.52 -20.11 -18.98
C ARG A 227 1.19 -20.62 -20.39
N ALA A 228 0.00 -20.32 -20.91
CA ALA A 228 -0.40 -20.71 -22.26
C ALA A 228 0.27 -19.85 -23.36
N ARG A 229 0.45 -18.54 -23.09
CA ARG A 229 1.06 -17.59 -24.02
C ARG A 229 1.80 -16.51 -23.24
N SER A 230 3.12 -16.63 -23.22
CA SER A 230 3.99 -15.63 -22.60
C SER A 230 4.00 -14.32 -23.39
N GLU A 231 4.08 -13.22 -22.66
CA GLU A 231 4.25 -11.85 -23.17
C GLU A 231 5.49 -11.22 -22.49
N ASP A 232 5.76 -9.95 -22.76
CA ASP A 232 6.86 -9.23 -22.10
C ASP A 232 6.33 -8.44 -20.90
N ASP A 233 5.97 -9.16 -19.84
CA ASP A 233 5.45 -8.60 -18.59
C ASP A 233 5.94 -9.37 -17.37
N PHE A 234 5.75 -8.78 -16.19
CA PHE A 234 6.21 -9.35 -14.92
C PHE A 234 5.74 -10.79 -14.73
N THR A 235 4.47 -11.08 -15.03
CA THR A 235 3.92 -12.42 -14.82
C THR A 235 4.55 -13.45 -15.74
N SER A 236 4.78 -13.11 -17.02
CA SER A 236 5.43 -14.00 -17.97
C SER A 236 6.87 -14.32 -17.57
N HIS A 237 7.60 -13.31 -17.06
CA HIS A 237 8.95 -13.52 -16.53
C HIS A 237 8.95 -14.40 -15.28
N LEU A 238 7.97 -14.22 -14.38
CA LEU A 238 7.82 -15.04 -13.18
C LEU A 238 7.47 -16.51 -13.53
N VAL A 239 6.54 -16.71 -14.48
CA VAL A 239 6.09 -18.02 -14.97
C VAL A 239 7.24 -18.81 -15.62
N ASN A 240 8.12 -18.13 -16.36
CA ASN A 240 9.22 -18.76 -17.10
C ASN A 240 10.55 -18.77 -16.34
N HIS A 241 10.57 -18.29 -15.09
CA HIS A 241 11.80 -18.19 -14.33
C HIS A 241 12.43 -19.59 -14.10
N PRO A 242 13.78 -19.74 -14.19
CA PRO A 242 14.45 -21.04 -13.97
C PRO A 242 14.24 -21.67 -12.59
N ALA A 243 13.74 -20.91 -11.62
CA ALA A 243 13.32 -21.42 -10.31
C ALA A 243 12.11 -22.38 -10.35
N GLY A 244 11.42 -22.46 -11.49
CA GLY A 244 10.40 -23.48 -11.75
C GLY A 244 9.14 -23.33 -10.89
N LEU A 245 8.61 -22.12 -10.76
CA LEU A 245 7.43 -21.87 -9.96
C LEU A 245 6.18 -22.51 -10.58
N ASN A 246 5.42 -23.28 -9.77
CA ASN A 246 4.14 -23.84 -10.18
C ASN A 246 3.03 -22.77 -10.23
N ASP A 247 1.82 -23.11 -10.70
CA ASP A 247 0.73 -22.14 -10.90
C ASP A 247 0.31 -21.45 -9.59
N ASP A 248 0.22 -22.22 -8.50
CA ASP A 248 -0.15 -21.69 -7.19
C ASP A 248 0.93 -20.76 -6.64
N GLU A 249 2.20 -21.14 -6.78
CA GLU A 249 3.33 -20.29 -6.40
C GLU A 249 3.31 -18.97 -7.17
N VAL A 250 3.11 -19.01 -8.50
CA VAL A 250 3.01 -17.79 -9.30
C VAL A 250 1.85 -16.92 -8.84
N ALA A 251 0.63 -17.47 -8.73
CA ALA A 251 -0.54 -16.69 -8.34
C ALA A 251 -0.40 -16.06 -6.94
N GLN A 252 0.18 -16.78 -5.98
CA GLN A 252 0.43 -16.26 -4.63
C GLN A 252 1.52 -15.18 -4.62
N HIS A 253 2.56 -15.32 -5.44
CA HIS A 253 3.60 -14.29 -5.55
C HIS A 253 3.08 -13.02 -6.26
N LEU A 254 2.21 -13.16 -7.25
CA LEU A 254 1.52 -12.01 -7.83
C LEU A 254 0.64 -11.30 -6.78
N ARG A 255 -0.05 -12.06 -5.91
CA ARG A 255 -0.89 -11.48 -4.86
C ARG A 255 -0.07 -10.67 -3.87
N VAL A 256 1.01 -11.24 -3.33
CA VAL A 256 1.84 -10.52 -2.36
C VAL A 256 2.51 -9.30 -3.00
N VAL A 257 2.94 -9.38 -4.26
CA VAL A 257 3.50 -8.22 -4.99
C VAL A 257 2.45 -7.13 -5.18
N LEU A 258 1.23 -7.48 -5.60
CA LEU A 258 0.15 -6.52 -5.80
C LEU A 258 -0.22 -5.82 -4.49
N TYR A 259 -0.46 -6.58 -3.42
CA TYR A 259 -0.85 -6.03 -2.12
C TYR A 259 0.25 -5.18 -1.50
N ALA A 260 1.50 -5.67 -1.49
CA ALA A 260 2.62 -4.93 -0.93
C ALA A 260 2.87 -3.60 -1.69
N ALA A 261 2.75 -3.62 -3.02
CA ALA A 261 2.95 -2.42 -3.83
C ALA A 261 1.77 -1.43 -3.75
N TYR A 262 0.55 -1.93 -3.55
CA TYR A 262 -0.66 -1.10 -3.51
C TYR A 262 -0.77 -0.26 -2.24
N GLU A 263 -0.95 -0.89 -1.07
CA GLU A 263 -1.30 -0.18 0.16
C GLU A 263 -0.19 0.77 0.60
N THR A 264 1.06 0.30 0.56
CA THR A 264 2.20 1.10 1.01
C THR A 264 2.44 2.33 0.13
N THR A 265 2.31 2.18 -1.19
CA THR A 265 2.52 3.28 -2.13
C THR A 265 1.34 4.25 -2.11
N ALA A 266 0.11 3.76 -1.91
CA ALA A 266 -1.05 4.63 -1.74
C ALA A 266 -0.91 5.52 -0.50
N ASN A 267 -0.45 4.95 0.62
CA ASN A 267 -0.19 5.71 1.83
C ASN A 267 0.97 6.71 1.66
N LEU A 268 2.08 6.28 1.04
CA LEU A 268 3.20 7.17 0.73
C LEU A 268 2.78 8.35 -0.14
N LEU A 269 2.00 8.09 -1.19
CA LEU A 269 1.51 9.11 -2.12
C LEU A 269 0.58 10.11 -1.40
N ALA A 270 -0.34 9.62 -0.57
CA ALA A 270 -1.22 10.49 0.23
C ALA A 270 -0.42 11.36 1.22
N ASN A 271 0.55 10.80 1.93
CA ASN A 271 1.40 11.54 2.88
C ASN A 271 2.28 12.56 2.17
N ALA A 272 2.86 12.20 1.02
CA ALA A 272 3.64 13.12 0.20
C ALA A 272 2.80 14.29 -0.32
N LEU A 273 1.57 14.02 -0.79
CA LEU A 273 0.62 15.05 -1.21
C LEU A 273 0.21 15.96 -0.05
N ARG A 274 -0.11 15.41 1.12
CA ARG A 274 -0.44 16.20 2.32
C ARG A 274 0.68 17.18 2.64
N MET A 275 1.90 16.67 2.82
CA MET A 275 3.08 17.48 3.14
C MET A 275 3.34 18.56 2.09
N VAL A 276 3.24 18.24 0.80
CA VAL A 276 3.35 19.21 -0.30
C VAL A 276 2.30 20.33 -0.20
N LEU A 277 1.08 19.98 0.23
CA LEU A 277 -0.04 20.91 0.32
C LEU A 277 -0.06 21.69 1.64
N THR A 278 0.56 21.22 2.71
CA THR A 278 0.52 21.87 4.03
C THR A 278 1.85 22.52 4.42
N GLU A 279 3.00 21.98 4.01
CA GLU A 279 4.30 22.47 4.48
C GLU A 279 4.69 23.83 3.88
N PRO A 280 4.95 24.85 4.71
CA PRO A 280 5.39 26.17 4.26
C PRO A 280 6.67 26.12 3.42
N GLY A 281 7.58 25.18 3.70
CA GLY A 281 8.84 24.99 2.97
C GLY A 281 8.66 24.56 1.51
N PHE A 282 7.52 23.91 1.21
CA PHE A 282 7.11 23.58 -0.16
C PHE A 282 6.28 24.74 -0.78
N ARG A 283 5.42 25.38 0.03
CA ARG A 283 4.53 26.48 -0.39
C ARG A 283 5.22 27.84 -0.60
N ALA A 284 6.55 27.93 -0.56
CA ALA A 284 7.29 29.17 -0.72
C ALA A 284 7.18 29.76 -2.15
N GLN A 285 6.06 30.47 -2.34
CA GLN A 285 5.83 31.66 -3.17
C GLN A 285 7.01 32.13 -4.02
N LEU A 286 6.85 32.09 -5.35
CA LEU A 286 7.53 32.91 -6.37
C LEU A 286 9.08 32.96 -6.38
N ASN A 287 9.80 32.28 -5.48
CA ASN A 287 11.27 32.35 -5.35
C ASN A 287 11.94 31.00 -5.04
N GLY A 288 11.42 29.90 -5.58
CA GLY A 288 12.05 28.57 -5.52
C GLY A 288 11.88 27.89 -4.15
N GLY A 289 11.01 26.89 -4.09
CA GLY A 289 10.81 26.07 -2.88
C GLY A 289 12.12 25.45 -2.39
N GLN A 290 12.27 25.31 -1.07
CA GLN A 290 13.49 24.75 -0.46
C GLN A 290 13.52 23.22 -0.43
N MET A 291 12.47 22.56 -0.92
CA MET A 291 12.32 21.10 -0.93
C MET A 291 11.72 20.64 -2.27
N THR A 292 12.34 19.65 -2.90
CA THR A 292 11.86 18.96 -4.11
C THR A 292 10.89 17.83 -3.77
N VAL A 293 10.12 17.34 -4.74
CA VAL A 293 9.20 16.19 -4.53
C VAL A 293 9.93 14.93 -4.02
N PRO A 294 11.10 14.51 -4.58
CA PRO A 294 11.87 13.39 -4.03
C PRO A 294 12.31 13.61 -2.58
N GLU A 295 12.71 14.82 -2.22
CA GLU A 295 13.12 15.17 -0.85
C GLU A 295 11.95 15.11 0.13
N ALA A 296 10.77 15.59 -0.28
CA ALA A 296 9.52 15.38 0.42
C ALA A 296 9.29 13.88 0.66
N ILE A 297 9.33 13.06 -0.38
CA ILE A 297 9.10 11.61 -0.26
C ILE A 297 10.02 10.98 0.79
N GLU A 298 11.32 11.28 0.80
CA GLU A 298 12.21 10.74 1.84
C GLU A 298 11.87 11.28 3.23
N GLN A 299 11.52 12.56 3.36
CA GLN A 299 11.05 13.14 4.63
C GLN A 299 9.78 12.42 5.15
N SER A 300 8.80 12.18 4.27
CA SER A 300 7.58 11.42 4.59
C SER A 300 7.89 9.99 5.02
N LEU A 301 8.88 9.33 4.39
CA LEU A 301 9.31 7.98 4.78
C LEU A 301 9.99 7.94 6.16
N TRP A 302 10.54 9.05 6.64
CA TRP A 302 11.00 9.20 8.01
C TRP A 302 9.85 9.43 8.99
N ASP A 303 9.00 10.41 8.71
CA ASP A 303 7.97 10.89 9.64
C ASP A 303 6.76 9.97 9.72
N GLU A 304 6.28 9.52 8.57
CA GLU A 304 5.05 8.73 8.42
C GLU A 304 5.32 7.55 7.45
N PRO A 305 6.20 6.60 7.83
CA PRO A 305 6.47 5.43 7.00
C PRO A 305 5.17 4.65 6.73
N PRO A 306 4.97 4.08 5.53
CA PRO A 306 3.71 3.42 5.18
C PRO A 306 3.28 2.30 6.15
N PHE A 307 4.26 1.64 6.78
CA PHE A 307 4.03 0.73 7.90
C PHE A 307 4.57 1.34 9.20
N SER A 308 3.69 1.40 10.21
CA SER A 308 4.07 1.70 11.59
C SER A 308 4.84 0.54 12.20
N THR A 309 4.31 -0.68 12.00
CA THR A 309 4.97 -1.95 12.34
C THR A 309 4.69 -3.03 11.30
N VAL A 310 5.56 -4.02 11.21
CA VAL A 310 5.42 -5.19 10.34
C VAL A 310 5.53 -6.45 11.20
N PHE A 311 4.45 -7.23 11.21
CA PHE A 311 4.38 -8.53 11.86
C PHE A 311 5.05 -9.61 11.00
N ALA A 312 5.80 -10.57 11.54
CA ALA A 312 6.71 -10.47 12.69
C ALA A 312 7.99 -11.24 12.33
N TYR A 313 9.07 -10.95 13.06
CA TYR A 313 10.25 -11.81 13.11
C TYR A 313 10.15 -12.71 14.34
N PHE A 314 10.81 -13.87 14.30
CA PHE A 314 10.80 -14.83 15.40
C PHE A 314 12.20 -15.26 15.75
N ALA A 315 12.50 -15.40 17.04
CA ALA A 315 13.81 -15.85 17.50
C ALA A 315 13.98 -17.36 17.30
N LYS A 316 15.03 -17.78 16.59
CA LYS A 316 15.35 -19.20 16.34
C LYS A 316 16.02 -19.88 17.53
N GLN A 317 16.59 -19.07 18.42
CA GLN A 317 17.32 -19.46 19.63
C GLN A 317 17.23 -18.35 20.67
N ASP A 318 17.57 -18.67 21.92
CA ASP A 318 17.72 -17.66 22.97
C ASP A 318 18.82 -16.67 22.57
N THR A 319 18.55 -15.38 22.71
CA THR A 319 19.46 -14.28 22.37
C THR A 319 19.18 -13.06 23.23
N GLU A 320 20.02 -12.04 23.12
CA GLU A 320 19.76 -10.71 23.66
C GLU A 320 19.55 -9.71 22.52
N LEU A 321 18.65 -8.75 22.72
CA LEU A 321 18.41 -7.63 21.80
C LEU A 321 17.99 -6.40 22.62
N GLY A 322 18.68 -5.28 22.46
CA GLY A 322 18.35 -4.03 23.18
C GLY A 322 18.36 -4.17 24.71
N GLY A 323 19.23 -5.02 25.27
CA GLY A 323 19.28 -5.32 26.71
C GLY A 323 18.21 -6.28 27.22
N GLN A 324 17.27 -6.71 26.35
CA GLN A 324 16.23 -7.67 26.68
C GLN A 324 16.63 -9.09 26.31
N ARG A 325 16.23 -10.06 27.15
CA ARG A 325 16.44 -11.48 26.87
C ARG A 325 15.27 -12.04 26.05
N ILE A 326 15.56 -12.34 24.78
CA ILE A 326 14.59 -12.88 23.82
C ILE A 326 14.73 -14.40 23.80
N ARG A 327 13.65 -15.12 24.08
CA ARG A 327 13.65 -16.58 24.11
C ARG A 327 13.42 -17.16 22.72
N LYS A 328 13.90 -18.37 22.50
CA LYS A 328 13.53 -19.14 21.30
C LYS A 328 12.01 -19.22 21.14
N GLY A 329 11.53 -18.86 19.95
CA GLY A 329 10.11 -18.86 19.60
C GLY A 329 9.36 -17.59 20.02
N ASP A 330 10.02 -16.61 20.64
CA ASP A 330 9.43 -15.29 20.85
C ASP A 330 9.22 -14.57 19.51
N GLY A 331 8.13 -13.83 19.40
CA GLY A 331 7.85 -12.96 18.26
C GLY A 331 8.36 -11.54 18.52
N LEU A 332 8.74 -10.84 17.45
CA LEU A 332 9.21 -9.46 17.47
C LEU A 332 8.55 -8.67 16.33
N LEU A 333 7.97 -7.52 16.64
CA LEU A 333 7.50 -6.56 15.65
C LEU A 333 8.69 -5.76 15.12
N TYR A 334 8.85 -5.75 13.80
CA TYR A 334 9.66 -4.74 13.13
C TYR A 334 8.90 -3.42 13.16
N ALA A 335 9.46 -2.35 13.72
CA ALA A 335 8.70 -1.13 13.97
C ALA A 335 9.36 0.12 13.36
N PRO A 336 9.13 0.40 12.06
CA PRO A 336 9.69 1.57 11.39
C PRO A 336 9.31 2.90 12.02
N ALA A 337 8.04 3.09 12.41
CA ALA A 337 7.59 4.38 12.95
C ALA A 337 8.36 4.76 14.23
N PRO A 338 8.39 3.95 15.30
CA PRO A 338 9.18 4.28 16.48
C PRO A 338 10.69 4.20 16.25
N GLY A 339 11.17 3.36 15.31
CA GLY A 339 12.59 3.29 14.98
C GLY A 339 13.12 4.53 14.27
N ASN A 340 12.34 5.12 13.36
CA ASN A 340 12.73 6.32 12.62
C ASN A 340 12.83 7.58 13.50
N VAL A 341 12.11 7.61 14.63
CA VAL A 341 12.14 8.70 15.61
C VAL A 341 13.01 8.37 16.82
N ASP A 342 13.84 7.31 16.75
CA ASP A 342 14.75 6.93 17.82
C ASP A 342 15.68 8.12 18.20
N PRO A 343 15.61 8.62 19.45
CA PRO A 343 16.35 9.82 19.85
C PRO A 343 17.87 9.64 19.80
N ARG A 344 18.39 8.40 19.72
CA ARG A 344 19.82 8.14 19.51
C ARG A 344 20.28 8.48 18.10
N VAL A 345 19.38 8.44 17.12
CA VAL A 345 19.65 8.68 15.69
C VAL A 345 19.07 10.01 15.23
N ARG A 346 17.87 10.35 15.71
CA ARG A 346 17.15 11.58 15.41
C ARG A 346 16.78 12.31 16.70
N PRO A 347 17.76 12.95 17.37
CA PRO A 347 17.54 13.65 18.65
C PRO A 347 16.65 14.90 18.51
N ASP A 348 16.59 15.50 17.31
CA ASP A 348 15.67 16.58 16.97
C ASP A 348 14.68 16.08 15.91
N LEU A 349 13.41 15.97 16.28
CA LEU A 349 12.36 15.53 15.36
C LEU A 349 12.05 16.59 14.29
N ASN A 350 12.41 17.86 14.52
CA ASN A 350 12.28 18.92 13.51
C ASN A 350 13.48 18.93 12.54
N ALA A 351 14.48 18.07 12.75
CA ALA A 351 15.61 17.97 11.84
C ALA A 351 15.12 17.59 10.44
N ASN A 352 15.66 18.28 9.45
CA ASN A 352 15.42 18.00 8.06
C ASN A 352 16.11 16.68 7.67
N MET A 353 15.31 15.69 7.27
CA MET A 353 15.74 14.36 6.84
C MET A 353 15.68 14.18 5.32
N GLN A 354 15.43 15.26 4.57
CA GLN A 354 15.40 15.28 3.11
C GLN A 354 16.65 14.60 2.53
N GLY A 355 16.43 13.67 1.60
CA GLY A 355 17.51 12.93 0.93
C GLY A 355 18.23 11.87 1.78
N ASN A 356 17.98 11.80 3.10
CA ASN A 356 18.55 10.74 3.93
C ASN A 356 17.73 9.45 3.78
N ARG A 357 18.31 8.45 3.13
CA ARG A 357 17.67 7.14 2.88
C ARG A 357 17.91 6.09 3.96
N SER A 358 18.34 6.49 5.15
CA SER A 358 18.66 5.57 6.26
C SER A 358 17.46 5.26 7.15
N HIS A 359 16.24 5.59 6.72
CA HIS A 359 15.00 5.24 7.40
C HIS A 359 14.69 3.74 7.26
N LEU A 360 13.76 3.25 8.08
CA LEU A 360 13.37 1.84 8.16
C LEU A 360 12.20 1.46 7.24
N ALA A 361 11.58 2.41 6.54
CA ALA A 361 10.36 2.16 5.76
C ALA A 361 10.45 1.00 4.74
N PHE A 362 11.64 0.68 4.24
CA PHE A 362 11.85 -0.41 3.27
C PHE A 362 12.47 -1.69 3.86
N GLY A 363 12.61 -1.79 5.18
CA GLY A 363 13.21 -2.97 5.79
C GLY A 363 14.74 -3.01 5.65
N GLY A 364 15.28 -4.22 5.67
CA GLY A 364 16.70 -4.47 5.45
C GLY A 364 17.01 -5.97 5.46
N GLY A 365 18.21 -6.33 5.04
CA GLY A 365 18.64 -7.73 5.03
C GLY A 365 17.96 -8.55 3.91
N PRO A 366 17.83 -9.89 4.08
CA PRO A 366 17.30 -10.76 3.03
C PRO A 366 15.88 -10.42 2.55
N HIS A 367 15.07 -9.83 3.44
CA HIS A 367 13.67 -9.47 3.21
C HIS A 367 13.47 -7.97 2.94
N GLU A 368 14.54 -7.22 2.65
CA GLU A 368 14.44 -5.81 2.23
C GLU A 368 13.46 -5.64 1.07
N CYS A 369 12.71 -4.54 1.02
CA CYS A 369 11.76 -4.28 -0.05
C CYS A 369 12.48 -4.28 -1.41
N PRO A 370 12.05 -5.08 -2.40
CA PRO A 370 12.64 -5.03 -3.74
C PRO A 370 12.01 -3.92 -4.60
N GLY A 371 10.85 -3.40 -4.22
CA GLY A 371 10.05 -2.43 -4.99
C GLY A 371 10.32 -0.98 -4.65
N GLN A 372 11.45 -0.69 -3.99
CA GLN A 372 11.81 0.64 -3.51
C GLN A 372 11.74 1.71 -4.60
N ASP A 373 12.38 1.45 -5.74
CA ASP A 373 12.45 2.40 -6.84
C ASP A 373 11.10 2.58 -7.53
N ILE A 374 10.30 1.52 -7.60
CA ILE A 374 8.95 1.56 -8.19
C ILE A 374 8.02 2.40 -7.31
N GLY A 375 7.98 2.13 -6.00
CA GLY A 375 7.16 2.88 -5.06
C GLY A 375 7.54 4.37 -5.03
N ARG A 376 8.85 4.67 -4.97
CA ARG A 376 9.37 6.03 -5.09
C ARG A 376 8.98 6.69 -6.42
N ALA A 377 9.11 5.98 -7.54
CA ALA A 377 8.76 6.53 -8.85
C ALA A 377 7.27 6.85 -8.96
N ILE A 378 6.38 5.97 -8.45
CA ILE A 378 4.94 6.21 -8.43
C ILE A 378 4.61 7.46 -7.61
N ALA A 379 5.19 7.58 -6.41
CA ALA A 379 4.97 8.75 -5.56
C ALA A 379 5.53 10.04 -6.21
N ASP A 380 6.78 10.00 -6.67
CA ASP A 380 7.50 11.15 -7.26
C ASP A 380 6.79 11.67 -8.50
N VAL A 381 6.59 10.80 -9.49
CA VAL A 381 5.95 11.19 -10.75
C VAL A 381 4.48 11.51 -10.54
N GLY A 382 3.78 10.79 -9.66
CA GLY A 382 2.37 11.05 -9.36
C GLY A 382 2.17 12.45 -8.78
N VAL A 383 2.93 12.81 -7.74
CA VAL A 383 2.88 14.13 -7.13
C VAL A 383 3.25 15.22 -8.15
N ASP A 384 4.40 15.08 -8.82
CA ASP A 384 4.89 16.08 -9.78
C ASP A 384 3.89 16.35 -10.92
N GLN A 385 3.29 15.29 -11.46
CA GLN A 385 2.32 15.41 -12.55
C GLN A 385 0.96 15.92 -12.09
N LEU A 386 0.50 15.55 -10.90
CA LEU A 386 -0.72 16.12 -10.32
C LEU A 386 -0.56 17.63 -10.12
N LEU A 387 0.56 18.07 -9.55
CA LEU A 387 0.86 19.50 -9.33
C LEU A 387 1.03 20.24 -10.66
N THR A 388 1.67 19.63 -11.66
CA THR A 388 1.78 20.23 -13.00
C THR A 388 0.41 20.41 -13.64
N ARG A 389 -0.48 19.43 -13.47
CA ARG A 389 -1.83 19.45 -14.03
C ARG A 389 -2.73 20.44 -13.30
N LEU A 390 -2.63 20.49 -11.98
CA LEU A 390 -3.45 21.30 -11.07
C LEU A 390 -2.53 22.27 -10.29
N SER A 391 -1.86 23.16 -11.01
CA SER A 391 -0.85 24.10 -10.47
C SER A 391 -1.30 25.00 -9.32
N ASP A 392 -2.61 25.16 -9.16
CA ASP A 392 -3.28 26.03 -8.20
C ASP A 392 -4.03 25.23 -7.11
N ILE A 393 -3.77 23.92 -7.03
CA ILE A 393 -4.35 23.01 -6.04
C ILE A 393 -4.03 23.44 -4.61
N GLN A 394 -5.06 23.41 -3.76
CA GLN A 394 -4.96 23.76 -2.35
C GLN A 394 -5.83 22.83 -1.52
N LEU A 395 -5.46 22.65 -0.25
CA LEU A 395 -6.31 21.99 0.72
C LEU A 395 -7.64 22.75 0.87
N ASP A 396 -8.75 22.02 0.88
CA ASP A 396 -10.11 22.58 0.98
C ASP A 396 -10.68 22.51 2.41
N CYS A 397 -9.82 22.25 3.39
CA CYS A 397 -10.11 22.20 4.82
C CYS A 397 -8.92 22.80 5.60
N ASP A 398 -9.08 22.98 6.90
CA ASP A 398 -7.93 23.27 7.77
C ASP A 398 -7.12 21.97 8.00
N GLU A 399 -5.81 22.08 8.25
CA GLU A 399 -4.94 20.89 8.39
C GLU A 399 -5.31 20.03 9.61
N ASP A 400 -5.79 20.65 10.69
CA ASP A 400 -6.24 19.97 11.91
C ASP A 400 -7.57 19.23 11.75
N GLU A 401 -8.31 19.48 10.66
CA GLU A 401 -9.51 18.72 10.30
C GLU A 401 -9.18 17.39 9.59
N LEU A 402 -7.92 17.18 9.19
CA LEU A 402 -7.48 15.94 8.55
C LEU A 402 -7.56 14.75 9.51
N ARG A 403 -8.25 13.70 9.07
CA ARG A 403 -8.49 12.51 9.88
C ARG A 403 -7.56 11.37 9.49
N TRP A 404 -7.13 10.64 10.49
CA TRP A 404 -6.29 9.46 10.33
C TRP A 404 -7.02 8.22 10.80
N ARG A 405 -6.76 7.10 10.14
CA ARG A 405 -7.08 5.77 10.64
C ARG A 405 -5.79 5.09 11.04
N ALA A 406 -5.68 4.74 12.31
CA ALA A 406 -4.52 4.03 12.84
C ALA A 406 -4.84 2.55 13.09
N SER A 407 -3.82 1.72 12.92
CA SER A 407 -3.74 0.35 13.39
C SER A 407 -2.31 0.08 13.86
N ILE A 408 -2.09 -1.06 14.50
CA ILE A 408 -0.73 -1.52 14.86
C ILE A 408 0.19 -1.53 13.63
N ALA A 409 -0.33 -1.89 12.46
CA ALA A 409 0.46 -2.06 11.25
C ALA A 409 0.75 -0.74 10.53
N SER A 410 -0.15 0.26 10.60
CA SER A 410 -0.09 1.44 9.73
C SER A 410 -0.93 2.59 10.25
N ARG A 411 -0.64 3.80 9.78
CA ARG A 411 -1.47 4.99 9.97
C ARG A 411 -1.72 5.60 8.59
N HIS A 412 -3.00 5.75 8.23
CA HIS A 412 -3.45 6.17 6.91
C HIS A 412 -4.27 7.45 6.99
N LEU A 413 -4.00 8.39 6.08
CA LEU A 413 -4.86 9.55 5.90
C LEU A 413 -6.21 9.09 5.32
N VAL A 414 -7.31 9.50 5.95
CA VAL A 414 -8.66 9.06 5.55
C VAL A 414 -9.12 9.79 4.30
N GLU A 415 -8.94 11.10 4.28
CA GLU A 415 -9.36 12.01 3.22
C GLU A 415 -8.34 13.15 3.11
N LEU A 416 -8.10 13.63 1.88
CA LEU A 416 -7.32 14.81 1.55
C LEU A 416 -8.14 15.67 0.58
N PRO A 417 -9.11 16.44 1.09
CA PRO A 417 -9.98 17.26 0.27
C PRO A 417 -9.22 18.46 -0.30
N VAL A 418 -9.37 18.70 -1.60
CA VAL A 418 -8.68 19.78 -2.31
C VAL A 418 -9.62 20.55 -3.22
N ARG A 419 -9.24 21.81 -3.48
CA ARG A 419 -9.87 22.70 -4.46
C ARG A 419 -8.85 23.27 -5.43
N PHE A 420 -9.31 23.61 -6.63
CA PHE A 420 -8.53 24.20 -7.72
C PHE A 420 -9.49 24.81 -8.76
N ASP A 421 -9.00 25.65 -9.65
CA ASP A 421 -9.75 26.19 -10.77
C ASP A 421 -10.10 25.05 -11.76
N PRO A 422 -11.37 24.90 -12.18
CA PRO A 422 -11.75 23.89 -13.16
C PRO A 422 -10.91 23.95 -14.44
N LYS A 423 -10.39 22.79 -14.88
CA LYS A 423 -9.60 22.65 -16.10
C LYS A 423 -10.24 21.64 -17.05
N PRO A 424 -10.19 21.86 -18.38
CA PRO A 424 -10.69 20.89 -19.34
C PRO A 424 -9.86 19.61 -19.29
N LYS A 425 -10.45 18.48 -19.68
CA LYS A 425 -9.74 17.20 -19.82
C LYS A 425 -8.59 17.32 -20.83
N GLN A 426 -7.48 16.62 -20.56
CA GLN A 426 -6.32 16.53 -21.45
C GLN A 426 -6.24 15.15 -22.11
N ASP A 427 -5.62 15.06 -23.28
CA ASP A 427 -5.33 13.77 -23.92
C ASP A 427 -4.36 12.97 -23.03
N VAL A 428 -4.75 11.74 -22.70
CA VAL A 428 -4.04 10.82 -21.80
C VAL A 428 -2.71 10.32 -22.38
N THR A 429 -2.49 10.50 -23.68
CA THR A 429 -1.23 10.18 -24.36
C THR A 429 -0.19 11.30 -24.25
N LEU A 430 -0.60 12.50 -23.86
CA LEU A 430 0.27 13.68 -23.74
C LEU A 430 0.79 13.84 -22.30
N MET A 431 1.97 14.44 -22.19
CA MET A 431 2.48 14.87 -20.89
C MET A 431 1.58 15.96 -20.27
N PRO A 432 1.38 15.93 -18.93
CA PRO A 432 0.65 16.99 -18.25
C PRO A 432 1.22 18.35 -18.55
N SER A 433 0.33 19.30 -18.81
CA SER A 433 0.68 20.69 -19.06
C SER A 433 -0.19 21.60 -18.21
N PRO A 434 0.36 22.72 -17.68
CA PRO A 434 -0.44 23.72 -16.99
C PRO A 434 -1.37 24.49 -17.96
N ALA A 435 -1.20 24.35 -19.28
CA ALA A 435 -1.93 25.13 -20.27
C ALA A 435 -3.43 24.77 -20.34
N LEU A 436 -4.26 25.81 -20.30
CA LEU A 436 -5.67 25.78 -20.71
C LEU A 436 -5.76 25.73 -22.23
N VAL A 437 -5.68 24.51 -22.81
CA VAL A 437 -5.89 24.22 -24.24
C VAL A 437 -4.79 24.83 -25.16
N PRO A 438 -4.37 24.19 -26.26
CA PRO A 438 -3.61 24.90 -27.29
C PRO A 438 -4.47 26.03 -27.86
N PRO A 439 -3.91 27.16 -28.33
CA PRO A 439 -4.70 28.07 -29.14
C PRO A 439 -5.28 27.26 -30.29
N GLN A 440 -6.61 27.28 -30.45
CA GLN A 440 -7.23 26.82 -31.68
C GLN A 440 -6.42 27.43 -32.81
N ARG A 441 -5.88 26.59 -33.70
CA ARG A 441 -5.23 27.07 -34.92
C ARG A 441 -6.25 27.93 -35.64
N THR A 442 -6.13 29.24 -35.48
CA THR A 442 -6.78 30.18 -36.35
C THR A 442 -6.01 30.07 -37.66
N ASP A 443 -6.49 29.19 -38.54
CA ASP A 443 -6.27 29.35 -39.97
C ASP A 443 -7.00 30.64 -40.40
N ARG A 444 -6.43 31.77 -40.00
CA ARG A 444 -6.69 33.09 -40.56
C ARG A 444 -5.33 33.65 -40.93
N LEU A 445 -4.87 33.26 -42.10
CA LEU A 445 -3.90 34.04 -42.87
C LEU A 445 -4.44 35.47 -43.02
N PRO A 446 -3.61 36.51 -42.80
CA PRO A 446 -4.00 37.89 -43.08
C PRO A 446 -4.26 38.05 -44.58
N GLY A 447 -5.40 38.64 -44.92
CA GLY A 447 -5.93 38.67 -46.27
C GLY A 447 -5.05 39.37 -47.31
N THR A 448 -5.00 38.77 -48.49
CA THR A 448 -4.86 39.50 -49.76
C THR A 448 -6.24 39.71 -50.33
N MET A 449 -6.65 40.97 -50.47
CA MET A 449 -7.86 41.37 -51.19
C MET A 449 -7.77 40.92 -52.66
N THR A 450 -8.72 40.11 -53.11
CA THR A 450 -9.07 39.98 -54.53
C THR A 450 -10.60 39.90 -54.66
N GLY A 451 -11.15 40.71 -55.56
CA GLY A 451 -12.57 41.02 -55.71
C GLY A 451 -13.49 39.87 -56.17
N PRO A 452 -14.80 40.13 -56.30
CA PRO A 452 -15.83 39.10 -56.32
C PRO A 452 -16.11 38.55 -57.72
N ALA A 453 -16.30 37.24 -57.82
CA ALA A 453 -16.91 36.54 -58.96
C ALA A 453 -17.54 35.21 -58.46
N PRO A 454 -18.51 34.61 -59.16
CA PRO A 454 -19.91 34.58 -58.78
C PRO A 454 -20.37 33.25 -58.15
N ALA A 455 -21.54 33.31 -57.50
CA ALA A 455 -22.19 32.20 -56.82
C ALA A 455 -22.59 31.06 -57.78
N ALA A 456 -22.30 29.82 -57.37
CA ALA A 456 -22.83 28.60 -57.96
C ALA A 456 -23.74 27.87 -56.95
N PRO A 457 -24.76 27.13 -57.42
CA PRO A 457 -25.99 26.87 -56.68
C PRO A 457 -25.93 25.67 -55.73
N GLN A 458 -26.68 25.79 -54.62
CA GLN A 458 -26.88 24.74 -53.62
C GLN A 458 -27.74 23.58 -54.16
N PRO A 459 -27.36 22.32 -53.89
CA PRO A 459 -28.27 21.18 -54.02
C PRO A 459 -29.14 21.00 -52.77
N VAL A 460 -30.43 20.78 -53.03
CA VAL A 460 -31.55 20.63 -52.11
C VAL A 460 -31.49 19.28 -51.37
N ALA A 461 -31.84 19.30 -50.08
CA ALA A 461 -31.98 18.12 -49.22
C ALA A 461 -33.21 17.26 -49.60
N PRO A 462 -33.10 15.91 -49.60
CA PRO A 462 -34.27 15.05 -49.64
C PRO A 462 -34.90 14.86 -48.25
N ARG A 463 -36.24 14.88 -48.24
CA ARG A 463 -37.12 14.60 -47.09
C ARG A 463 -37.16 13.09 -46.75
N PRO A 464 -37.55 12.74 -45.50
CA PRO A 464 -37.49 11.38 -44.97
C PRO A 464 -38.73 10.56 -45.34
N GLU A 465 -38.54 9.25 -45.45
CA GLU A 465 -39.61 8.24 -45.62
C GLU A 465 -39.51 7.14 -44.54
N PRO A 466 -40.59 6.37 -44.29
CA PRO A 466 -41.08 6.14 -42.93
C PRO A 466 -40.61 4.84 -42.26
N VAL A 467 -40.62 4.88 -40.93
CA VAL A 467 -40.46 3.76 -39.99
C VAL A 467 -41.66 2.80 -40.08
N ALA A 468 -41.37 1.50 -40.14
CA ALA A 468 -42.33 0.41 -39.93
C ALA A 468 -41.86 -0.50 -38.77
N PRO A 469 -42.78 -1.20 -38.08
CA PRO A 469 -42.71 -1.41 -36.64
C PRO A 469 -41.99 -2.69 -36.20
N ALA A 470 -41.59 -2.69 -34.93
CA ALA A 470 -41.03 -3.81 -34.18
C ALA A 470 -42.10 -4.81 -33.72
N ALA A 471 -41.73 -6.09 -33.65
CA ALA A 471 -42.12 -7.13 -32.67
C ALA A 471 -41.77 -8.54 -33.21
N PRO A 472 -41.68 -9.61 -32.39
CA PRO A 472 -41.39 -9.70 -30.95
C PRO A 472 -40.32 -10.78 -30.62
N GLU A 473 -39.86 -10.82 -29.38
CA GLU A 473 -39.30 -12.01 -28.71
C GLU A 473 -40.02 -12.15 -27.35
N PRO A 474 -39.93 -13.25 -26.59
CA PRO A 474 -39.65 -14.66 -26.93
C PRO A 474 -40.62 -15.63 -26.19
N ALA A 475 -40.54 -16.96 -26.42
CA ALA A 475 -41.19 -17.98 -25.58
C ALA A 475 -40.50 -19.37 -25.73
N PRO A 476 -40.73 -20.36 -24.82
CA PRO A 476 -39.72 -20.76 -23.84
C PRO A 476 -39.32 -22.26 -23.87
N GLY A 477 -38.21 -22.57 -23.20
CA GLY A 477 -37.89 -23.89 -22.61
C GLY A 477 -36.71 -24.66 -23.25
N PRO A 478 -36.12 -25.67 -22.56
CA PRO A 478 -36.50 -26.25 -21.28
C PRO A 478 -35.44 -26.15 -20.16
N GLN A 479 -35.94 -26.38 -18.96
CA GLN A 479 -35.23 -26.60 -17.71
C GLN A 479 -34.50 -27.94 -17.69
N GLY A 480 -33.37 -27.99 -16.97
CA GLY A 480 -32.75 -29.22 -16.48
C GLY A 480 -31.22 -29.20 -16.58
N ILE A 481 -30.41 -29.73 -15.67
CA ILE A 481 -30.57 -30.54 -14.45
C ILE A 481 -29.26 -30.32 -13.67
N TRP A 482 -29.42 -29.82 -12.45
CA TRP A 482 -28.62 -30.09 -11.25
C TRP A 482 -27.16 -29.60 -11.04
N PRO A 483 -26.89 -29.17 -9.78
CA PRO A 483 -25.61 -28.66 -9.30
C PRO A 483 -24.79 -29.77 -8.65
N ARG A 484 -23.48 -29.83 -8.94
CA ARG A 484 -22.53 -30.62 -8.16
C ARG A 484 -21.15 -29.98 -8.25
N LEU A 485 -20.71 -29.35 -7.15
CA LEU A 485 -19.38 -29.51 -6.52
C LEU A 485 -19.21 -28.54 -5.35
N ARG A 486 -20.23 -28.47 -4.50
CA ARG A 486 -20.10 -28.01 -3.10
C ARG A 486 -19.85 -29.28 -2.28
N ARG A 487 -18.58 -29.62 -2.01
CA ARG A 487 -18.10 -30.55 -0.96
C ARG A 487 -16.61 -30.86 -1.18
N TRP A 488 -15.72 -30.00 -0.69
CA TRP A 488 -14.34 -30.42 -0.37
C TRP A 488 -13.63 -29.58 0.70
N TRP A 489 -14.30 -28.68 1.44
CA TRP A 489 -13.62 -27.80 2.41
C TRP A 489 -14.25 -27.74 3.80
N LEU A 490 -14.82 -28.88 4.23
CA LEU A 490 -15.08 -29.19 5.64
C LEU A 490 -14.59 -30.62 5.87
N GLY A 491 -13.28 -30.76 5.96
CA GLY A 491 -12.61 -32.01 6.30
C GLY A 491 -12.03 -31.89 7.71
N ARG A 492 -12.48 -32.78 8.58
CA ARG A 492 -11.95 -33.06 9.91
C ARG A 492 -10.44 -33.07 9.99
#